data_AF-A0A438GHG9-F1
#
_entry.id   AF-A0A438GHG9-F1
#
_cell.length_a   1.000
_cell.length_b   1.000
_cell.length_c   1.000
_cell.angle_alpha   90.00
_cell.angle_beta   90.00
_cell.angle_gamma   90.00
#
_symmetry.space_group_name_H-M   'P 1'
#
loop_
_entity.id
_entity.type
_entity.pdbx_description
1 polymer ?
#
loop_
_entity_poly.entity_id
_entity_poly.type
_entity_poly.pdbx_seq_one_letter_code
_entity_poly.pdbx_strand_id
1 'polypeptide(L)'
;MGKGPGLYTEIGKKARDLLYKDYQSDHKLTITSCSPTGVAITSSGTKKGDIFVADVNTQLKNKNITTDVKIDTSSNVSSMCL
;
A
#
# COMPACT_ATOMS: atom_id res chain seq x y z
N MET A 1 9.23 12.22 -25.71
CA MET A 1 9.73 12.42 -24.34
C MET A 1 10.25 11.09 -23.83
N GLY A 2 11.54 10.79 -24.03
CA GLY A 2 12.12 9.52 -23.59
C GLY A 2 12.24 9.51 -22.08
N LYS A 3 11.50 8.62 -21.41
CA LYS A 3 11.72 8.38 -19.98
C LYS A 3 13.15 7.86 -19.83
N GLY A 4 13.93 8.51 -18.95
CA GLY A 4 15.28 8.07 -18.62
C GLY A 4 15.30 6.62 -18.14
N PRO A 5 16.49 5.98 -18.06
CA PRO A 5 16.60 4.59 -17.67
C PRO A 5 15.88 4.37 -16.34
N GLY A 6 14.93 3.43 -16.34
CA GLY A 6 14.15 3.10 -15.15
C GLY A 6 15.04 2.52 -14.06
N LEU A 7 14.65 2.73 -12.80
CA LEU A 7 15.32 2.11 -11.66
C LEU A 7 15.32 0.58 -11.83
N TYR A 8 16.33 -0.10 -11.27
CA TYR A 8 16.47 -1.56 -11.37
C TYR A 8 15.20 -2.30 -10.93
N THR A 9 14.47 -1.74 -9.96
CA THR A 9 13.18 -2.23 -9.46
C THR A 9 12.09 -2.32 -10.55
N GLU A 10 12.16 -1.47 -11.59
CA GLU A 10 11.21 -1.41 -12.69
C GLU A 10 11.44 -2.53 -13.74
N ILE A 11 12.61 -3.18 -13.73
CA ILE A 11 12.89 -4.31 -14.64
C ILE A 11 11.96 -5.48 -14.27
N GLY A 12 11.24 -6.00 -15.27
CA GLY A 12 10.27 -7.08 -15.08
C GLY A 12 9.03 -6.72 -14.24
N LYS A 13 8.85 -5.44 -13.87
CA LYS A 13 7.68 -4.99 -13.09
C LYS A 13 6.38 -5.28 -13.82
N LYS A 14 6.32 -5.06 -15.13
CA LYS A 14 5.11 -5.30 -15.93
C LYS A 14 4.67 -6.77 -15.95
N ALA A 15 5.64 -7.69 -16.03
CA ALA A 15 5.35 -9.13 -16.00
C ALA A 15 4.92 -9.58 -14.61
N ARG A 16 5.60 -9.12 -13.56
CA ARG A 16 5.23 -9.39 -12.16
C ARG A 16 3.84 -8.85 -11.84
N ASP A 17 3.56 -7.61 -12.23
CA ASP A 17 2.26 -6.97 -11.99
C ASP A 17 1.15 -7.79 -12.65
N LEU A 18 1.29 -8.18 -13.93
CA LEU A 18 0.29 -9.00 -14.61
C LEU A 18 0.04 -10.37 -13.93
N LEU A 19 1.09 -11.00 -13.39
CA LEU A 19 0.97 -12.30 -12.73
C LEU A 19 0.36 -12.23 -11.33
N TYR A 20 0.53 -11.11 -10.62
CA TYR A 20 0.09 -10.95 -9.23
C TYR A 20 -1.14 -10.07 -9.04
N LYS A 21 -1.56 -9.32 -10.08
CA LYS A 21 -2.57 -8.25 -9.99
C LYS A 21 -3.85 -8.66 -9.26
N ASP A 22 -4.29 -9.89 -9.45
CA ASP A 22 -5.53 -10.42 -8.90
C ASP A 22 -5.33 -11.77 -8.21
N TYR A 23 -4.08 -12.16 -7.93
CA TYR A 23 -3.78 -13.37 -7.16
C TYR A 23 -3.97 -13.09 -5.66
N GLN A 24 -5.23 -12.95 -5.27
CA GLN A 24 -5.68 -12.90 -3.89
C GLN A 24 -6.73 -14.00 -3.74
N SER A 25 -6.27 -15.19 -3.35
CA SER A 25 -7.16 -16.31 -3.03
C SER A 25 -7.92 -16.07 -1.70
N ASP A 26 -7.53 -15.03 -0.97
CA ASP A 26 -8.00 -14.66 0.36
C ASP A 26 -9.06 -13.55 0.28
N HIS A 27 -10.03 -13.56 1.19
CA HIS A 27 -11.04 -12.51 1.27
C HIS A 27 -10.40 -11.24 1.84
N LYS A 28 -9.94 -10.36 0.95
CA LYS A 28 -9.41 -9.04 1.30
C LYS A 28 -10.47 -7.96 1.12
N LEU A 29 -10.81 -7.30 2.22
CA LEU A 29 -11.62 -6.10 2.24
C LEU A 29 -10.68 -4.90 2.43
N THR A 30 -10.72 -3.92 1.53
CA THR A 30 -9.92 -2.70 1.64
C THR A 30 -10.84 -1.49 1.55
N ILE A 31 -10.88 -0.69 2.61
CA ILE A 31 -11.61 0.58 2.67
C ILE A 31 -10.59 1.70 2.64
N THR A 32 -10.69 2.58 1.65
CA THR A 32 -9.87 3.79 1.58
C THR A 32 -10.76 5.02 1.72
N SER A 33 -10.49 5.84 2.72
CA SER A 33 -11.08 7.15 2.91
C SER A 33 -10.04 8.20 2.54
N CYS A 34 -10.30 8.98 1.51
CA CYS A 34 -9.43 10.06 1.05
C CYS A 34 -10.11 11.41 1.28
N SER A 35 -9.38 12.32 1.93
CA SER A 35 -9.81 13.69 2.17
C SER A 35 -9.18 14.64 1.14
N PRO A 36 -9.87 15.71 0.72
CA PRO A 36 -9.33 16.72 -0.20
C PRO A 36 -8.05 17.41 0.31
N THR A 37 -7.86 17.43 1.62
CA THR A 37 -6.70 17.97 2.32
C THR A 37 -5.44 17.10 2.26
N GLY A 38 -5.45 16.01 1.48
CA GLY A 38 -4.26 15.17 1.25
C GLY A 38 -4.04 14.07 2.28
N VAL A 39 -5.03 13.82 3.14
CA VAL A 39 -5.05 12.68 4.07
C VAL A 39 -5.73 11.50 3.39
N ALA A 40 -5.06 10.36 3.32
CA ALA A 40 -5.62 9.10 2.88
C ALA A 40 -5.46 8.05 3.99
N ILE A 41 -6.57 7.45 4.40
CA ILE A 41 -6.60 6.36 5.37
C ILE A 41 -7.09 5.13 4.64
N THR A 42 -6.25 4.11 4.57
CA THR A 42 -6.55 2.80 3.99
C THR A 42 -6.56 1.77 5.11
N SER A 43 -7.71 1.17 5.37
CA SER A 43 -7.85 0.03 6.27
C SER A 43 -8.09 -1.22 5.44
N SER A 44 -7.25 -2.24 5.62
CA SER A 44 -7.39 -3.54 4.97
C SER A 44 -7.61 -4.62 6.01
N GLY A 45 -8.50 -5.57 5.72
CA GLY A 45 -8.65 -6.82 6.44
C GLY A 45 -8.58 -7.97 5.45
N THR A 46 -7.60 -8.85 5.61
CA THR A 46 -7.43 -10.05 4.79
C THR A 46 -7.66 -11.28 5.64
N LYS A 47 -8.63 -12.12 5.26
CA LYS A 47 -8.84 -13.44 5.85
C LYS A 47 -8.10 -14.48 5.02
N LYS A 48 -7.00 -15.00 5.57
CA LYS A 48 -6.16 -16.03 4.95
C LYS A 48 -6.25 -17.33 5.75
N GLY A 49 -7.09 -18.26 5.30
CA GLY A 49 -7.42 -19.47 6.05
C GLY A 49 -8.06 -19.16 7.40
N ASP A 50 -7.42 -19.60 8.49
CA ASP A 50 -7.84 -19.33 9.88
C ASP A 50 -7.20 -18.06 10.49
N ILE A 51 -6.33 -17.38 9.74
CA ILE A 51 -5.62 -16.19 10.21
C ILE A 51 -6.31 -14.94 9.65
N PHE A 52 -6.66 -14.02 10.56
CA PHE A 52 -7.16 -12.70 10.24
C PHE A 52 -6.01 -11.70 10.36
N VAL A 53 -5.62 -11.10 9.24
CA VAL A 53 -4.62 -10.04 9.20
C VAL A 53 -5.34 -8.74 8.87
N ALA A 54 -5.22 -7.75 9.73
CA ALA A 54 -5.67 -6.40 9.45
C ALA A 54 -4.49 -5.42 9.44
N ASP A 55 -4.53 -4.48 8.51
CA ASP A 55 -3.57 -3.40 8.41
C ASP A 55 -4.28 -2.05 8.26
N VAL A 56 -3.67 -1.03 8.83
CA VAL A 56 -4.10 0.37 8.72
C VAL A 56 -2.92 1.17 8.21
N ASN A 57 -3.07 1.70 7.00
CA ASN A 57 -2.14 2.64 6.39
C ASN A 57 -2.74 4.04 6.40
N THR A 58 -1.98 5.02 6.85
CA THR A 58 -2.36 6.44 6.77
C THR A 58 -1.26 7.18 6.03
N GLN A 59 -1.65 7.92 5.01
CA GLN A 59 -0.75 8.75 4.21
C GLN A 59 -1.23 10.19 4.31
N LEU A 60 -0.35 11.07 4.79
CA LEU A 60 -0.54 12.51 4.75
C LEU A 60 0.41 13.07 3.70
N LYS A 61 -0.14 13.64 2.64
CA LYS A 61 0.63 14.32 1.60
C LYS A 61 0.35 15.82 1.65
N ASN A 62 1.36 16.59 2.08
CA ASN A 62 1.30 18.04 2.08
C ASN A 62 2.44 18.63 1.25
N LYS A 63 2.13 19.02 0.01
CA LYS A 63 3.05 19.57 -1.00
C LYS A 63 4.29 18.68 -1.22
N ASN A 64 5.31 18.85 -0.39
CA ASN A 64 6.60 18.18 -0.49
C ASN A 64 6.87 17.20 0.67
N ILE A 65 6.01 17.20 1.69
CA ILE A 65 6.12 16.30 2.84
C ILE A 65 5.12 15.17 2.66
N THR A 66 5.62 13.93 2.70
CA THR A 66 4.78 12.74 2.71
C THR A 66 5.07 11.97 3.99
N THR A 67 4.06 11.83 4.83
CA THR A 67 4.13 11.02 6.05
C THR A 67 3.26 9.78 5.84
N ASP A 68 3.89 8.62 5.82
CA ASP A 68 3.24 7.32 5.73
C ASP A 68 3.36 6.62 7.09
N VAL A 69 2.23 6.23 7.69
CA VAL A 69 2.20 5.41 8.89
C VAL A 69 1.43 4.14 8.59
N LYS A 70 2.11 3.00 8.74
CA LYS A 70 1.52 1.67 8.61
C LYS A 70 1.54 0.96 9.94
N ILE A 71 0.41 0.35 10.26
CA ILE A 71 0.18 -0.43 11.46
C ILE A 71 -0.43 -1.75 11.03
N ASP A 72 0.12 -2.87 11.48
CA ASP A 72 -0.38 -4.21 11.18
C ASP A 72 -0.77 -4.94 12.47
N THR A 73 -1.70 -5.90 12.37
CA THR A 73 -2.15 -6.77 13.47
C THR A 73 -1.00 -7.57 14.11
N SER A 74 0.09 -7.77 13.37
CA SER A 74 1.36 -8.30 13.90
C SER A 74 2.12 -7.36 14.86
N SER A 75 1.49 -6.25 15.28
CA SER A 75 2.07 -5.19 16.12
C SER A 75 3.28 -4.50 15.47
N ASN A 76 3.42 -4.60 14.15
CA ASN A 76 4.45 -3.87 13.42
C ASN A 76 3.96 -2.44 13.14
N VAL A 77 4.75 -1.46 13.57
CA VAL A 77 4.48 -0.03 13.32
C VAL A 77 5.65 0.52 12.53
N SER A 78 5.39 0.98 11.31
CA SER A 78 6.38 1.68 10.49
C SER A 78 5.87 3.08 10.16
N SER A 79 6.57 4.11 10.61
CA SER A 79 6.34 5.49 10.21
C SER A 79 7.51 5.99 9.38
N MET A 80 7.23 6.54 8.20
CA MET A 80 8.20 7.14 7.31
C MET A 80 7.76 8.58 7.01
N CYS A 81 8.64 9.54 7.28
CA CYS A 81 8.43 10.94 6.96
C CYS A 81 9.51 11.36 5.96
N LEU A 82 9.08 11.84 4.79
CA LEU A 82 9.92 12.29 3.68
C LEU A 82 9.58 13.74 3.34
#